data_AF-G2XVY6-F1
#
_entry.id   AF-G2XVY6-F1
#
_cell.length_a   1.000
_cell.length_b   1.000
_cell.length_c   1.000
_cell.angle_alpha   90.00
_cell.angle_beta   90.00
_cell.angle_gamma   90.00
#
_symmetry.space_group_name_H-M   'P 1'
#
loop_
_entity.id
_entity.type
_entity.pdbx_description
1 polymer ?
#
loop_
_entity_poly.entity_id
_entity_poly.type
_entity_poly.pdbx_seq_one_letter_code
_entity_poly.pdbx_strand_id
1 'polypeptide(L)' 'MRLMVANPNASMDIYVSEVDMAFWKIVMSGPTSTAYSEGTFALFVHMTDTYPQKTPAVRFITPYGKICHEIFDDG' A
#
# COMPACT_ATOMS: atom_id res chain seq x y z
N MET A 1 -0.94 8.79 10.04
CA MET A 1 0.30 8.04 10.38
C MET A 1 0.20 7.32 11.73
N ARG A 2 -0.10 8.01 12.84
CA ARG A 2 -0.12 7.43 14.20
C ARG A 2 -0.97 6.17 14.36
N LEU A 3 -2.13 6.11 13.71
CA LEU A 3 -3.07 4.99 13.83
C LEU A 3 -2.53 3.68 13.26
N MET A 4 -1.71 3.74 12.20
CA MET A 4 -1.16 2.54 11.54
C MET A 4 0.02 1.96 12.33
N VAL A 5 0.86 2.83 12.91
CA VAL A 5 1.92 2.40 13.84
C VAL A 5 1.33 1.85 15.13
N ALA A 6 0.24 2.44 15.62
CA ALA A 6 -0.42 2.02 16.85
C ALA A 6 -1.25 0.73 16.68
N ASN A 7 -1.68 0.40 15.47
CA ASN A 7 -2.50 -0.77 15.17
C ASN A 7 -1.96 -1.50 13.93
N PRO A 8 -0.81 -2.19 14.05
CA PRO A 8 -0.27 -2.99 12.95
C PRO A 8 -1.24 -4.14 12.65
N ASN A 9 -1.53 -4.35 11.37
CA ASN A 9 -2.32 -5.49 10.93
C ASN A 9 -1.41 -6.72 10.85
N ALA A 10 -1.84 -7.87 11.38
CA ALA A 10 -1.02 -9.08 11.41
C ALA A 10 -0.60 -9.60 10.02
N SER A 11 -1.29 -9.17 8.96
CA SER A 11 -1.01 -9.59 7.58
C SER A 11 -0.40 -8.47 6.73
N MET A 12 -0.15 -7.28 7.28
CA MET A 12 0.41 -6.14 6.54
C MET A 12 1.40 -5.32 7.38
N ASP A 13 2.62 -5.22 6.88
CA ASP A 13 3.67 -4.36 7.44
C ASP A 13 3.81 -3.09 6.60
N ILE A 14 3.90 -1.94 7.27
CA ILE A 14 4.00 -0.62 6.64
C ILE A 14 5.33 0.03 7.04
N TYR A 15 6.10 0.42 6.03
CA TYR A 15 7.39 1.08 6.16
C TYR A 15 7.28 2.47 5.55
N VAL A 16 7.60 3.50 6.33
CA VAL A 16 7.63 4.89 5.86
C VAL A 16 9.06 5.24 5.49
N SER A 17 9.27 5.89 4.35
CA SER A 17 10.61 6.37 3.99
C SER A 17 11.05 7.49 4.92
N GLU A 18 12.30 7.42 5.39
CA GLU A 18 12.91 8.43 6.26
C GLU A 18 13.27 9.71 5.50
N VAL A 19 13.44 9.62 4.18
CA VAL A 19 13.78 10.75 3.31
C VAL A 19 12.51 11.42 2.77
N ASP A 20 11.47 10.63 2.51
CA ASP A 20 10.21 11.11 1.95
C ASP A 20 9.03 10.48 2.71
N MET A 21 8.49 11.24 3.65
CA MET A 21 7.34 10.80 4.44
C MET A 21 6.06 10.59 3.60
N ALA A 22 6.02 11.02 2.34
CA ALA A 22 4.91 10.79 1.43
C ALA A 22 5.04 9.45 0.68
N PHE A 23 6.21 8.81 0.72
CA PHE A 23 6.48 7.52 0.07
C PHE A 23 6.53 6.37 1.06
N TRP A 24 5.57 5.46 0.95
CA TRP A 24 5.42 4.32 1.85
C TRP A 24 5.55 3.01 1.10
N LYS A 25 6.20 2.04 1.74
CA LYS A 25 6.33 0.68 1.26
C LYS A 25 5.53 -0.24 2.16
N ILE A 26 4.72 -1.10 1.58
CA ILE A 26 3.83 -2.00 2.31
C ILE A 26 4.15 -3.41 1.84
N VAL A 27 4.33 -4.31 2.80
CA VAL A 27 4.49 -5.74 2.57
C VAL A 27 3.26 -6.42 3.11
N MET A 28 2.53 -7.12 2.24
CA MET A 28 1.32 -7.84 2.61
C MET A 28 1.48 -9.33 2.36
N SER A 29 1.01 -10.12 3.32
CA SER A 29 0.89 -11.57 3.20
C SER A 29 -0.48 -11.91 2.64
N GLY A 30 -0.50 -12.80 1.65
CA GLY A 30 -1.75 -13.24 1.03
C GLY A 30 -2.63 -13.98 2.04
N PRO A 31 -3.94 -13.67 2.09
CA PRO A 31 -4.84 -14.29 3.07
C PRO A 31 -4.99 -15.80 2.83
N THR A 32 -5.06 -16.56 3.94
CA THR A 32 -5.01 -18.04 4.03
C THR A 32 -6.20 -18.80 3.43
N SER A 33 -7.01 -18.16 2.61
CA SER A 33 -8.17 -18.79 1.95
C SER A 33 -8.32 -18.35 0.49
N THR A 34 -7.28 -17.78 -0.11
CA THR A 34 -7.29 -17.32 -1.50
C THR A 34 -6.19 -18.01 -2.29
N ALA A 35 -6.25 -17.95 -3.63
CA ALA A 35 -5.18 -18.45 -4.50
C ALA A 35 -3.82 -17.74 -4.28
N TYR A 36 -3.81 -16.68 -3.48
CA TYR A 36 -2.62 -15.93 -3.07
C TYR A 36 -2.08 -16.38 -1.70
N SER A 37 -2.63 -17.45 -1.10
CA SER A 37 -2.12 -18.03 0.15
C SER A 37 -0.62 -18.33 0.03
N GLU A 38 0.15 -18.04 1.09
CA GLU A 38 1.63 -18.16 1.12
C GLU A 38 2.38 -17.17 0.19
N GLY A 39 1.67 -16.31 -0.56
CA GLY A 39 2.28 -15.26 -1.37
C GLY A 39 2.62 -14.02 -0.55
N THR A 40 3.81 -13.45 -0.76
CA THR A 40 4.18 -12.12 -0.23
C THR A 40 4.13 -11.11 -1.36
N PHE A 41 3.33 -10.05 -1.18
CA PHE A 41 3.19 -8.98 -2.15
C PHE A 41 3.76 -7.70 -1.58
N ALA A 42 4.65 -7.07 -2.34
CA ALA A 42 5.15 -5.76 -2.00
C ALA A 42 4.44 -4.72 -2.86
N LEU A 43 4.00 -3.64 -2.23
CA LEU A 43 3.38 -2.50 -2.90
C LEU A 43 3.91 -1.20 -2.31
N PHE A 44 3.79 -0.13 -3.08
CA PHE A 44 4.13 1.21 -2.60
C PHE A 44 2.93 2.13 -2.72
N VAL A 45 2.88 3.09 -1.81
CA VAL A 45 1.91 4.18 -1.78
C VAL A 45 2.71 5.47 -1.84
N HIS A 46 2.43 6.30 -2.84
CA HIS A 46 3.02 7.62 -2.96
C HIS A 46 1.91 8.66 -2.88
N MET A 47 1.91 9.43 -1.80
CA MET A 47 1.05 10.59 -1.63
C MET A 47 1.64 11.74 -2.46
N THR A 48 1.02 12.06 -3.58
CA THR A 48 1.45 13.17 -4.42
C THR A 48 1.11 14.52 -3.77
N ASP A 49 1.66 15.62 -4.29
CA ASP A 49 1.42 16.97 -3.75
C ASP A 49 -0.06 17.38 -3.73
N THR A 50 -0.89 16.71 -4.53
CA THR A 50 -2.34 16.93 -4.61
C THR A 50 -3.14 16.08 -3.63
N TYR A 51 -2.50 15.22 -2.83
CA TYR A 51 -3.17 14.49 -1.76
C TYR A 51 -3.55 15.46 -0.63
N PRO A 52 -4.74 15.35 -0.01
CA PRO A 52 -5.76 14.29 -0.15
C PRO A 52 -6.84 14.59 -1.20
N GLN A 53 -6.70 15.67 -1.98
CA GLN A 53 -7.69 16.08 -2.98
C GLN A 53 -7.75 15.12 -4.17
N LYS A 54 -6.61 14.49 -4.51
CA LYS A 54 -6.52 13.35 -5.44
C LYS A 54 -6.09 12.08 -4.71
N THR A 55 -6.38 10.94 -5.33
CA THR A 55 -6.03 9.64 -4.78
C THR A 55 -4.51 9.45 -4.78
N PRO A 56 -3.95 8.72 -3.79
CA PRO A 56 -2.52 8.45 -3.76
C PRO A 56 -2.17 7.42 -4.85
N ALA A 57 -0.97 7.51 -5.40
CA ALA A 57 -0.51 6.56 -6.39
C ALA A 57 -0.12 5.24 -5.70
N VAL A 58 -0.92 4.19 -5.89
CA VAL A 58 -0.68 2.86 -5.33
C VAL A 58 -0.34 1.85 -6.42
N ARG A 59 0.76 1.11 -6.28
CA ARG A 59 1.17 0.08 -7.25
C ARG A 59 1.84 -1.11 -6.58
N PHE A 60 1.64 -2.29 -7.18
CA PHE A 60 2.40 -3.49 -6.83
C PHE A 60 3.82 -3.42 -7.42
N ILE A 61 4.80 -3.76 -6.58
CA ILE A 61 6.20 -3.96 -6.96
C ILE A 61 6.36 -5.35 -7.61
N THR A 62 5.58 -6.33 -7.17
CA THR A 62 5.61 -7.73 -7.61
C THR A 62 4.25 -8.20 -8.14
N PRO A 63 4.17 -8.83 -9.33
CA PRO A 63 4.58 -8.28 -10.62
C PRO A 63 3.90 -6.92 -10.90
N TYR A 64 4.58 -6.03 -11.64
CA TYR A 64 4.16 -4.64 -11.91
C TYR A 64 2.68 -4.52 -12.33
N GLY A 65 1.82 -4.20 -11.36
CA GLY A 65 0.37 -4.13 -11.55
C GLY A 65 -0.19 -2.86 -10.94
N LYS A 66 -1.02 -2.15 -11.72
CA LYS A 66 -1.88 -1.10 -11.18
C LYS A 66 -3.00 -1.75 -10.40
N ILE A 67 -3.39 -1.13 -9.28
CA ILE A 67 -4.55 -1.56 -8.51
C ILE A 67 -5.77 -0.89 -9.14
N CYS A 68 -6.65 -1.66 -9.76
CA CYS A 68 -7.93 -1.16 -10.27
C CYS A 68 -8.97 -1.27 -9.15
N HIS A 69 -9.11 -0.20 -8.37
CA HIS A 69 -10.13 -0.11 -7.33
C HIS A 69 -10.64 1.32 -7.28
N GLU A 70 -11.95 1.51 -7.16
CA GLU A 70 -12.65 2.81 -7.16
C GLU A 70 -12.06 3.86 -6.19
N ILE A 71 -11.45 3.42 -5.08
CA ILE A 71 -10.83 4.31 -4.09
C ILE A 71 -9.51 4.93 -4.58
N PHE A 72 -8.95 4.39 -5.66
CA PHE A 72 -7.73 4.82 -6.32
C PHE A 72 -8.02 5.33 -7.73
N ASP A 73 -9.30 5.49 -8.10
CA ASP A 73 -9.68 6.13 -9.34
C ASP A 73 -9.81 7.64 -9.10
N ASP A 74 -9.20 8.43 -9.97
CA ASP A 74 -9.05 9.88 -9.77
C ASP A 74 -10.27 10.70 -10.23
N GLY A 75 -11.36 10.03 -10.63
CA GLY A 75 -12.59 10.64 -11.14
C GLY A 75 -12.49 11.11 -12.59
#